data_AF-A0A3D1IQ60-F1
#
_entry.id   AF-A0A3D1IQ60-F1
#
_cell.length_a   1.000
_cell.length_b   1.000
_cell.length_c   1.000
_cell.angle_alpha   90.00
_cell.angle_beta   90.00
_cell.angle_gamma   90.00
#
_symmetry.space_group_name_H-M   'P 1'
#
loop_
_entity.id
_entity.type
_entity.pdbx_description
1 polymer ?
#
loop_
_entity_poly.entity_id
_entity_poly.type
_entity_poly.pdbx_seq_one_letter_code
_entity_poly.pdbx_strand_id
1 'polypeptide(L)'
;AVNNFLGIHRYDAAFQIKVGAWTRNHRRYAYGNVLTWKHLTQNNRFRETPNGLRMLSDNKGISWHSGAYGVETSEHVLGAWQIYQHTGDVQFLKACYEGHFAKLYEKRLPGFAMNTFEVADTLVKMARLTGNEADVPNWNQLVRRDDPKHVRLMFDQRWEANAVPNFFAAPSNRMLMTTAFWCMRSPHFPNEYAKRMVHAWALDRHKGFYGAFFPLAMAKQSMTQFKSQDDHAFGYTPDTAYFTLDGMFRQRLKKEATDLTLNHLIHYNYHPQWKIPMAPEAYRRDLSLFGDQYSNFNAGKILLYLEGLAGLYYSIPDKQLTLQPALPKAWDWMELRLPIAGQWTQISYRHDGVQTSGSPFPVVVLE
;
A
#
# COMPACT_ATOMS: atom_id res chain seq x y z
N ALA A 1 -19.76 -3.75 0.64
CA ALA A 1 -19.84 -2.82 -0.52
C ALA A 1 -21.14 -3.10 -1.23
N VAL A 2 -22.18 -2.29 -0.97
CA VAL A 2 -23.42 -2.34 -1.74
C VAL A 2 -23.26 -1.29 -2.83
N ASN A 3 -23.02 -1.75 -4.07
CA ASN A 3 -23.11 -1.00 -5.34
C ASN A 3 -22.10 0.11 -5.64
N ASN A 4 -20.89 -0.24 -6.07
CA ASN A 4 -20.25 0.52 -7.17
C ASN A 4 -19.69 -0.39 -8.26
N PHE A 5 -19.39 -1.65 -7.95
CA PHE A 5 -19.14 -2.68 -8.95
C PHE A 5 -19.77 -3.98 -8.44
N LEU A 6 -20.58 -4.67 -9.26
CA LEU A 6 -20.98 -6.07 -9.02
C LEU A 6 -19.78 -7.03 -9.20
N GLY A 7 -18.62 -6.64 -8.69
CA GLY A 7 -17.32 -7.14 -9.06
C GLY A 7 -16.20 -6.59 -8.18
N ILE A 8 -14.97 -6.95 -8.52
CA ILE A 8 -13.75 -6.53 -7.83
C ILE A 8 -12.97 -5.55 -8.71
N HIS A 9 -12.38 -4.54 -8.07
CA HIS A 9 -11.50 -3.55 -8.68
C HIS A 9 -10.04 -3.92 -8.38
N ARG A 10 -9.20 -3.88 -9.41
CA ARG A 10 -7.81 -4.34 -9.37
C ARG A 10 -6.91 -3.40 -8.59
N TYR A 11 -7.09 -2.09 -8.77
CA TYR A 11 -6.39 -1.09 -7.97
C TYR A 11 -6.70 -1.27 -6.48
N ASP A 12 -7.97 -1.42 -6.11
CA ASP A 12 -8.40 -1.60 -4.72
C ASP A 12 -7.79 -2.85 -4.09
N ALA A 13 -7.67 -3.93 -4.87
CA ALA A 13 -7.03 -5.15 -4.42
C ALA A 13 -5.60 -4.91 -3.92
N ALA A 14 -4.87 -3.90 -4.42
CA ALA A 14 -3.51 -3.56 -3.97
C ALA A 14 -3.39 -3.32 -2.46
N PHE A 15 -4.43 -2.76 -1.83
CA PHE A 15 -4.47 -2.59 -0.36
C PHE A 15 -5.45 -3.55 0.33
N GLN A 16 -6.54 -3.96 -0.33
CA GLN A 16 -7.50 -4.91 0.25
C GLN A 16 -6.91 -6.30 0.51
N ILE A 17 -5.93 -6.74 -0.29
CA ILE A 17 -5.19 -7.98 -0.03
C ILE A 17 -4.43 -7.89 1.30
N LYS A 18 -3.78 -6.74 1.55
CA LYS A 18 -3.02 -6.47 2.79
C LYS A 18 -3.94 -6.38 4.01
N VAL A 19 -5.08 -5.70 3.88
CA VAL A 19 -6.14 -5.71 4.90
C VAL A 19 -6.61 -7.14 5.17
N GLY A 20 -6.82 -7.93 4.11
CA GLY A 20 -7.18 -9.34 4.21
C GLY A 20 -6.19 -10.20 5.02
N ALA A 21 -4.90 -9.86 5.01
CA ALA A 21 -3.87 -10.56 5.79
C ALA A 21 -4.11 -10.48 7.30
N TRP A 22 -4.87 -9.48 7.78
CA TRP A 22 -5.22 -9.31 9.20
C TRP A 22 -6.55 -9.95 9.60
N THR A 23 -7.24 -10.61 8.67
CA THR A 23 -8.49 -11.32 8.98
C THR A 23 -8.22 -12.65 9.65
N ARG A 24 -9.12 -13.14 10.51
CA ARG A 24 -8.96 -14.45 11.16
C ARG A 24 -9.16 -15.64 10.20
N ASN A 25 -10.09 -15.50 9.25
CA ASN A 25 -10.42 -16.56 8.29
C ASN A 25 -10.01 -16.10 6.88
N HIS A 26 -8.73 -16.26 6.57
CA HIS A 26 -8.15 -15.81 5.31
C HIS A 26 -8.77 -16.50 4.09
N ARG A 27 -9.12 -17.78 4.20
CA ARG A 27 -9.78 -18.52 3.10
C ARG A 27 -11.10 -17.86 2.71
N ARG A 28 -11.90 -17.42 3.70
CA ARG A 28 -13.20 -16.79 3.47
C ARG A 28 -13.09 -15.33 3.04
N TYR A 29 -12.15 -14.57 3.61
CA TYR A 29 -12.15 -13.10 3.52
C TYR A 29 -10.97 -12.49 2.76
N ALA A 30 -9.89 -13.24 2.49
CA ALA A 30 -8.64 -12.68 1.96
C ALA A 30 -8.18 -13.35 0.66
N TYR A 31 -8.20 -14.69 0.58
CA TYR A 31 -7.60 -15.42 -0.55
C TYR A 31 -8.23 -15.03 -1.90
N GLY A 32 -9.54 -14.78 -1.90
CA GLY A 32 -10.28 -14.34 -3.08
C GLY A 32 -9.80 -13.01 -3.66
N ASN A 33 -9.25 -12.11 -2.85
CA ASN A 33 -8.74 -10.80 -3.31
C ASN A 33 -7.53 -10.95 -4.25
N VAL A 34 -6.82 -12.09 -4.17
CA VAL A 34 -5.72 -12.45 -5.09
C VAL A 34 -6.21 -13.45 -6.15
N LEU A 35 -6.74 -14.60 -5.70
CA LEU A 35 -6.97 -15.75 -6.57
C LEU A 35 -8.07 -15.52 -7.61
N THR A 36 -8.97 -14.57 -7.41
CA THR A 36 -9.99 -14.28 -8.42
C THR A 36 -9.37 -13.77 -9.73
N TRP A 37 -8.22 -13.08 -9.68
CA TRP A 37 -7.53 -12.56 -10.86
C TRP A 37 -6.84 -13.66 -11.68
N LYS A 38 -6.48 -14.78 -11.06
CA LYS A 38 -5.85 -15.94 -11.70
C LYS A 38 -6.63 -16.44 -12.91
N HIS A 39 -7.97 -16.44 -12.85
CA HIS A 39 -8.79 -16.87 -13.98
C HIS A 39 -8.51 -16.08 -15.26
N LEU A 40 -8.23 -14.77 -15.16
CA LEU A 40 -7.88 -13.98 -16.33
C LEU A 40 -6.52 -14.40 -16.88
N THR A 41 -5.52 -14.56 -16.02
CA THR A 41 -4.17 -14.97 -16.44
C THR A 41 -4.11 -16.38 -17.02
N GLN A 42 -4.77 -17.35 -16.39
CA GLN A 42 -4.81 -18.73 -16.87
C GLN A 42 -5.42 -18.81 -18.28
N ASN A 43 -6.47 -18.04 -18.54
CA ASN A 43 -7.18 -18.03 -19.81
C ASN A 43 -6.63 -17.02 -20.84
N ASN A 44 -5.41 -16.51 -20.66
CA ASN A 44 -4.78 -15.53 -21.55
C ASN A 44 -5.63 -14.25 -21.77
N ARG A 45 -6.43 -13.86 -20.77
CA ARG A 45 -7.23 -12.64 -20.78
C ARG A 45 -6.44 -11.48 -20.18
N PHE A 46 -5.39 -11.09 -20.88
CA PHE A 46 -4.58 -9.92 -20.58
C PHE A 46 -4.22 -9.19 -21.86
N ARG A 47 -3.96 -7.89 -21.75
CA ARG A 47 -3.33 -7.12 -22.83
C ARG A 47 -1.81 -7.25 -22.68
N GLU A 48 -1.14 -7.80 -23.69
CA GLU A 48 0.32 -7.82 -23.77
C GLU A 48 0.81 -6.69 -24.67
N THR A 49 1.78 -5.91 -24.19
CA THR A 49 2.45 -4.88 -25.01
C THR A 49 3.64 -5.48 -25.76
N PRO A 50 4.17 -4.83 -26.82
CA PRO A 50 5.32 -5.34 -27.57
C PRO A 50 6.56 -5.62 -26.72
N ASN A 51 6.69 -4.98 -25.56
CA ASN A 51 7.82 -5.14 -24.65
C ASN A 51 7.61 -6.24 -23.59
N GLY A 52 6.55 -7.05 -23.73
CA GLY A 52 6.23 -8.17 -22.85
C GLY A 52 5.41 -7.84 -21.60
N LEU A 53 5.10 -6.57 -21.32
CA LEU A 53 4.22 -6.23 -20.19
C LEU A 53 2.81 -6.77 -20.42
N ARG A 54 2.31 -7.60 -19.49
CA ARG A 54 0.93 -8.11 -19.45
C ARG A 54 0.11 -7.34 -18.42
N MET A 55 -1.03 -6.81 -18.84
CA MET A 55 -1.96 -6.04 -18.00
C MET A 55 -3.29 -6.77 -17.89
N LEU A 56 -3.85 -6.82 -16.69
CA LEU A 56 -5.18 -7.38 -16.41
C LEU A 56 -6.26 -6.30 -16.52
N SER A 57 -7.51 -6.74 -16.64
CA SER A 57 -8.69 -5.88 -16.55
C SER A 57 -8.72 -5.10 -15.25
N ASP A 58 -9.20 -3.86 -15.30
CA ASP A 58 -9.27 -3.03 -14.10
C ASP A 58 -10.40 -3.45 -13.15
N ASN A 59 -11.51 -3.90 -13.73
CA ASN A 59 -12.66 -4.43 -13.01
C ASN A 59 -13.04 -5.79 -13.57
N LYS A 60 -13.61 -6.64 -12.72
CA LYS A 60 -14.32 -7.83 -13.20
C LYS A 60 -15.45 -8.23 -12.27
N GLY A 61 -16.53 -8.72 -12.85
CA GLY A 61 -17.55 -9.48 -12.15
C GLY A 61 -17.30 -10.98 -12.22
N ILE A 62 -18.38 -11.74 -12.12
CA ILE A 62 -18.37 -13.20 -12.29
C ILE A 62 -18.25 -13.56 -13.79
N SER A 63 -19.02 -12.91 -14.65
CA SER A 63 -19.15 -13.22 -16.09
C SER A 63 -18.60 -12.13 -17.03
N TRP A 64 -18.04 -11.05 -16.50
CA TRP A 64 -17.57 -9.91 -17.29
C TRP A 64 -16.26 -9.36 -16.73
N HIS A 65 -15.48 -8.68 -17.57
CA HIS A 65 -14.30 -7.93 -17.18
C HIS A 65 -14.15 -6.68 -18.06
N SER A 66 -13.59 -5.60 -17.50
CA SER A 66 -13.38 -4.34 -18.22
C SER A 66 -12.11 -4.37 -19.07
N GLY A 67 -11.74 -3.23 -19.65
CA GLY A 67 -10.50 -3.05 -20.39
C GLY A 67 -9.26 -3.29 -19.53
N ALA A 68 -8.19 -3.77 -20.17
CA ALA A 68 -6.93 -4.11 -19.51
C ALA A 68 -5.89 -2.98 -19.65
N TYR A 69 -5.48 -2.41 -18.52
CA TYR A 69 -4.49 -1.34 -18.37
C TYR A 69 -3.83 -1.42 -16.99
N GLY A 70 -2.91 -0.50 -16.65
CA GLY A 70 -2.30 -0.34 -15.32
C GLY A 70 -1.34 -1.47 -14.88
N VAL A 71 -0.74 -1.30 -13.70
CA VAL A 71 0.47 -2.01 -13.23
C VAL A 71 0.40 -2.45 -11.76
N GLU A 72 -0.73 -2.23 -11.11
CA GLU A 72 -0.97 -2.40 -9.66
C GLU A 72 -0.91 -3.85 -9.20
N THR A 73 -1.03 -4.82 -10.12
CA THR A 73 -0.97 -6.24 -9.79
C THR A 73 0.38 -6.63 -9.16
N SER A 74 1.43 -5.82 -9.36
CA SER A 74 2.71 -5.97 -8.66
C SER A 74 2.54 -5.90 -7.13
N GLU A 75 1.67 -5.03 -6.60
CA GLU A 75 1.34 -4.99 -5.17
C GLU A 75 0.58 -6.23 -4.70
N HIS A 76 -0.15 -6.91 -5.59
CA HIS A 76 -0.86 -8.15 -5.25
C HIS A 76 0.13 -9.25 -4.83
N VAL A 77 1.34 -9.26 -5.41
CA VAL A 77 2.43 -10.16 -5.02
C VAL A 77 2.84 -9.90 -3.56
N LEU A 78 3.09 -8.63 -3.22
CA LEU A 78 3.47 -8.25 -1.85
C LEU A 78 2.36 -8.52 -0.84
N GLY A 79 1.09 -8.31 -1.22
CA GLY A 79 -0.06 -8.66 -0.39
C GLY A 79 -0.21 -10.18 -0.20
N ALA A 80 -0.05 -10.98 -1.25
CA ALA A 80 -0.11 -12.44 -1.16
C ALA A 80 1.01 -13.00 -0.28
N TRP A 81 2.21 -12.42 -0.36
CA TRP A 81 3.31 -12.74 0.53
C TRP A 81 2.98 -12.43 1.99
N GLN A 82 2.38 -11.27 2.27
CA GLN A 82 1.97 -10.90 3.62
C GLN A 82 0.89 -11.86 4.18
N ILE A 83 -0.07 -12.28 3.35
CA ILE A 83 -1.03 -13.33 3.73
C ILE A 83 -0.27 -14.61 4.12
N TYR A 84 0.70 -15.05 3.30
CA TYR A 84 1.52 -16.20 3.64
C TYR A 84 2.31 -16.01 4.94
N GLN A 85 2.89 -14.84 5.19
CA GLN A 85 3.54 -14.57 6.48
C GLN A 85 2.56 -14.72 7.65
N HIS A 86 1.30 -14.33 7.46
CA HIS A 86 0.29 -14.40 8.51
C HIS A 86 -0.42 -15.75 8.64
N THR A 87 -0.23 -16.69 7.70
CA THR A 87 -0.90 -18.00 7.71
C THR A 87 0.04 -19.19 7.70
N GLY A 88 1.24 -19.04 7.14
CA GLY A 88 2.12 -20.16 6.76
C GLY A 88 1.58 -21.02 5.62
N ASP A 89 0.52 -20.60 4.92
CA ASP A 89 -0.15 -21.41 3.90
C ASP A 89 0.61 -21.40 2.56
N VAL A 90 1.52 -22.37 2.41
CA VAL A 90 2.28 -22.58 1.17
C VAL A 90 1.37 -22.99 0.01
N GLN A 91 0.24 -23.66 0.25
CA GLN A 91 -0.68 -24.07 -0.83
C GLN A 91 -1.42 -22.87 -1.42
N PHE A 92 -1.83 -21.92 -0.58
CA PHE A 92 -2.33 -20.62 -1.05
C PHE A 92 -1.28 -19.90 -1.90
N LEU A 93 -0.04 -19.82 -1.40
CA LEU A 93 1.05 -19.14 -2.12
C LEU A 93 1.33 -19.81 -3.48
N LYS A 94 1.35 -21.15 -3.51
CA LYS A 94 1.47 -21.96 -4.73
C LYS A 94 0.32 -21.66 -5.70
N ALA A 95 -0.91 -21.58 -5.21
CA ALA A 95 -2.07 -21.24 -6.03
C ALA A 95 -1.99 -19.81 -6.61
N CYS A 96 -1.44 -18.84 -5.88
CA CYS A 96 -1.18 -17.49 -6.40
C CYS A 96 -0.04 -17.46 -7.43
N TYR A 97 0.98 -18.28 -7.24
CA TYR A 97 2.16 -18.29 -8.09
C TYR A 97 1.88 -19.00 -9.43
N GLU A 98 1.44 -20.26 -9.37
CA GLU A 98 1.29 -21.13 -10.53
C GLU A 98 0.08 -20.74 -11.39
N GLY A 99 0.33 -20.48 -12.67
CA GLY A 99 -0.71 -20.07 -13.62
C GLY A 99 -1.23 -18.64 -13.41
N HIS A 100 -0.71 -17.90 -12.42
CA HIS A 100 -1.02 -16.48 -12.24
C HIS A 100 0.23 -15.62 -12.17
N PHE A 101 0.93 -15.44 -11.04
CA PHE A 101 2.07 -14.52 -10.99
C PHE A 101 3.22 -14.93 -11.91
N ALA A 102 3.59 -16.22 -11.93
CA ALA A 102 4.65 -16.71 -12.81
C ALA A 102 4.33 -16.41 -14.28
N LYS A 103 3.09 -16.67 -14.70
CA LYS A 103 2.63 -16.39 -16.06
C LYS A 103 2.47 -14.90 -16.33
N LEU A 104 1.96 -14.11 -15.40
CA LEU A 104 1.70 -12.69 -15.61
C LEU A 104 3.00 -11.91 -15.80
N TYR A 105 4.05 -12.29 -15.07
CA TYR A 105 5.32 -11.54 -15.02
C TYR A 105 6.46 -12.19 -15.77
N GLU A 106 6.27 -13.39 -16.32
CA GLU A 106 7.24 -14.17 -17.09
C GLU A 106 8.18 -13.31 -17.95
N LYS A 107 7.62 -12.39 -18.75
CA LYS A 107 8.39 -11.58 -19.71
C LYS A 107 8.84 -10.23 -19.16
N ARG A 108 8.08 -9.65 -18.22
CA ARG A 108 8.32 -8.29 -17.73
C ARG A 108 7.58 -8.05 -16.42
N LEU A 109 8.29 -7.44 -15.48
CA LEU A 109 7.73 -6.98 -14.23
C LEU A 109 7.25 -5.51 -14.34
N PRO A 110 5.97 -5.21 -14.07
CA PRO A 110 5.50 -3.84 -13.96
C PRO A 110 6.03 -3.16 -12.69
N GLY A 111 6.24 -1.84 -12.77
CA GLY A 111 6.56 -1.01 -11.61
C GLY A 111 5.34 -0.24 -11.12
N PHE A 112 5.00 -0.41 -9.84
CA PHE A 112 4.05 0.44 -9.13
C PHE A 112 4.78 1.14 -7.99
N ALA A 113 4.92 2.47 -8.06
CA ALA A 113 5.64 3.26 -7.05
C ALA A 113 7.05 2.72 -6.71
N MET A 114 7.83 2.31 -7.73
CA MET A 114 9.19 1.76 -7.59
C MET A 114 9.30 0.41 -6.83
N ASN A 115 8.20 -0.33 -6.64
CA ASN A 115 8.19 -1.60 -5.89
C ASN A 115 8.81 -2.82 -6.62
N THR A 116 9.46 -2.63 -7.78
CA THR A 116 9.94 -3.73 -8.62
C THR A 116 11.01 -4.59 -7.96
N PHE A 117 11.83 -3.99 -7.09
CA PHE A 117 12.91 -4.70 -6.41
C PHE A 117 12.33 -5.71 -5.40
N GLU A 118 11.39 -5.25 -4.58
CA GLU A 118 10.71 -6.03 -3.55
C GLU A 118 9.84 -7.13 -4.17
N VAL A 119 9.16 -6.81 -5.26
CA VAL A 119 8.32 -7.78 -5.98
C VAL A 119 9.19 -8.88 -6.58
N ALA A 120 10.33 -8.54 -7.19
CA ALA A 120 11.22 -9.54 -7.76
C ALA A 120 11.86 -10.44 -6.67
N ASP A 121 12.26 -9.87 -5.53
CA ASP A 121 12.71 -10.65 -4.37
C ASP A 121 11.63 -11.58 -3.83
N THR A 122 10.40 -11.07 -3.77
CA THR A 122 9.25 -11.85 -3.32
C THR A 122 8.94 -13.00 -4.28
N LEU A 123 9.00 -12.77 -5.59
CA LEU A 123 8.82 -13.82 -6.60
C LEU A 123 9.88 -14.92 -6.49
N VAL A 124 11.14 -14.59 -6.20
CA VAL A 124 12.18 -15.59 -5.92
C VAL A 124 11.86 -16.41 -4.67
N LYS A 125 11.41 -15.76 -3.59
CA LYS A 125 11.01 -16.47 -2.36
C LYS A 125 9.82 -17.39 -2.61
N MET A 126 8.80 -16.90 -3.34
CA MET A 126 7.64 -17.71 -3.74
C MET A 126 8.05 -18.89 -4.61
N ALA A 127 8.88 -18.69 -5.63
CA ALA A 127 9.35 -19.74 -6.52
C ALA A 127 10.02 -20.88 -5.74
N ARG A 128 10.97 -20.56 -4.86
CA ARG A 128 11.64 -21.56 -4.00
C ARG A 128 10.65 -22.29 -3.08
N LEU A 129 9.80 -21.56 -2.37
CA LEU A 129 8.86 -22.16 -1.42
C LEU A 129 7.78 -23.04 -2.08
N THR A 130 7.49 -22.81 -3.35
CA THR A 130 6.42 -23.52 -4.07
C THR A 130 6.96 -24.66 -4.95
N GLY A 131 8.28 -24.89 -4.96
CA GLY A 131 8.93 -25.93 -5.76
C GLY A 131 9.19 -25.53 -7.23
N ASN A 132 9.16 -24.23 -7.54
CA ASN A 132 9.34 -23.67 -8.88
C ASN A 132 10.73 -23.05 -9.07
N GLU A 133 11.79 -23.73 -8.60
CA GLU A 133 13.17 -23.22 -8.58
C GLU A 133 13.69 -22.83 -9.97
N ALA A 134 13.19 -23.50 -11.02
CA ALA A 134 13.53 -23.21 -12.41
C ALA A 134 13.19 -21.78 -12.86
N ASP A 135 12.27 -21.09 -12.17
CA ASP A 135 11.88 -19.71 -12.50
C ASP A 135 12.82 -18.66 -11.90
N VAL A 136 13.63 -19.03 -10.89
CA VAL A 136 14.50 -18.09 -10.15
C VAL A 136 15.47 -17.34 -11.07
N PRO A 137 16.16 -17.98 -12.06
CA PRO A 137 17.01 -17.27 -13.00
C PRO A 137 16.27 -16.16 -13.77
N ASN A 138 15.03 -16.42 -14.19
CA ASN A 138 14.21 -15.44 -14.90
C ASN A 138 13.93 -14.21 -14.00
N TRP A 139 13.52 -14.41 -12.75
CA TRP A 139 13.26 -13.30 -11.83
C TRP A 139 14.50 -12.47 -11.52
N ASN A 140 15.68 -13.09 -11.45
CA ASN A 140 16.94 -12.39 -11.27
C ASN A 140 17.32 -11.57 -12.52
N GLN A 141 16.98 -12.06 -13.70
CA GLN A 141 17.26 -11.37 -14.96
C GLN A 141 16.34 -10.15 -15.20
N LEU A 142 15.07 -10.21 -14.80
CA LEU A 142 14.10 -9.13 -15.07
C LEU A 142 14.41 -7.82 -14.34
N VAL A 143 15.01 -7.89 -13.14
CA VAL A 143 15.30 -6.71 -12.30
C VAL A 143 16.68 -6.88 -11.68
N ARG A 144 17.64 -6.05 -12.14
CA ARG A 144 18.97 -5.93 -11.54
C ARG A 144 18.84 -5.34 -10.14
N ARG A 145 19.01 -6.16 -9.10
CA ARG A 145 18.82 -5.78 -7.69
C ARG A 145 19.92 -6.28 -6.75
N ASP A 146 20.83 -7.07 -7.31
CA ASP A 146 22.05 -7.57 -6.70
C ASP A 146 23.14 -6.48 -6.54
N ASP A 147 23.03 -5.38 -7.29
CA ASP A 147 23.93 -4.23 -7.19
C ASP A 147 23.25 -3.05 -6.45
N PRO A 148 23.61 -2.78 -5.19
CA PRO A 148 23.07 -1.66 -4.43
C PRO A 148 23.31 -0.29 -5.07
N LYS A 149 24.40 -0.12 -5.85
CA LYS A 149 24.67 1.13 -6.56
C LYS A 149 23.68 1.32 -7.70
N HIS A 150 23.32 0.26 -8.40
CA HIS A 150 22.28 0.30 -9.41
C HIS A 150 20.92 0.64 -8.78
N VAL A 151 20.53 -0.03 -7.69
CA VAL A 151 19.28 0.26 -6.98
C VAL A 151 19.23 1.72 -6.56
N ARG A 152 20.32 2.23 -5.94
CA ARG A 152 20.42 3.63 -5.55
C ARG A 152 20.30 4.60 -6.74
N LEU A 153 21.00 4.33 -7.83
CA LEU A 153 20.96 5.13 -9.06
C LEU A 153 19.53 5.28 -9.60
N MET A 154 18.69 4.24 -9.51
CA MET A 154 17.30 4.31 -9.97
C MET A 154 16.45 5.33 -9.20
N PHE A 155 16.76 5.58 -7.92
CA PHE A 155 16.13 6.66 -7.15
C PHE A 155 16.77 8.01 -7.44
N ASP A 156 18.11 8.08 -7.54
CA ASP A 156 18.84 9.33 -7.81
C ASP A 156 18.43 9.98 -9.12
N GLN A 157 18.21 9.18 -10.18
CA GLN A 157 17.75 9.69 -11.48
C GLN A 157 16.37 10.36 -11.46
N ARG A 158 15.57 10.09 -10.41
CA ARG A 158 14.21 10.62 -10.24
C ARG A 158 14.14 11.69 -9.17
N TRP A 159 15.16 11.81 -8.32
CA TRP A 159 15.22 12.82 -7.30
C TRP A 159 15.34 14.22 -7.93
N GLU A 160 14.45 15.13 -7.54
CA GLU A 160 14.37 16.51 -8.05
C GLU A 160 14.24 16.61 -9.58
N ALA A 161 13.67 15.58 -10.20
CA ALA A 161 13.39 15.55 -11.63
C ALA A 161 12.62 16.82 -12.06
N ASN A 162 12.90 17.30 -13.27
CA ASN A 162 12.27 18.50 -13.84
C ASN A 162 12.44 19.77 -12.98
N ALA A 163 13.55 19.83 -12.22
CA ALA A 163 13.95 20.94 -11.36
C ALA A 163 12.89 21.31 -10.32
N VAL A 164 12.28 20.31 -9.69
CA VAL A 164 11.37 20.49 -8.56
C VAL A 164 12.10 20.09 -7.27
N PRO A 165 12.60 21.07 -6.49
CA PRO A 165 13.45 20.78 -5.34
C PRO A 165 12.74 19.93 -4.28
N ASN A 166 13.49 19.01 -3.68
CA ASN A 166 13.05 18.07 -2.67
C ASN A 166 11.81 17.23 -3.05
N PHE A 167 11.59 16.97 -4.36
CA PHE A 167 10.45 16.18 -4.82
C PHE A 167 10.90 14.99 -5.65
N PHE A 168 10.30 13.83 -5.42
CA PHE A 168 10.63 12.62 -6.16
C PHE A 168 9.78 12.49 -7.43
N ALA A 169 10.43 12.18 -8.55
CA ALA A 169 9.81 11.85 -9.84
C ALA A 169 8.78 12.89 -10.32
N ALA A 170 9.07 14.19 -10.14
CA ALA A 170 8.17 15.24 -10.62
C ALA A 170 7.95 15.10 -12.13
N PRO A 171 6.71 15.17 -12.65
CA PRO A 171 6.46 15.10 -14.09
C PRO A 171 6.89 16.39 -14.80
N SER A 172 7.14 16.31 -16.10
CA SER A 172 7.58 17.46 -16.92
C SER A 172 6.54 18.59 -16.96
N ASN A 173 5.26 18.25 -16.93
CA ASN A 173 4.16 19.23 -16.84
C ASN A 173 3.97 19.82 -15.43
N ARG A 174 4.72 19.35 -14.42
CA ARG A 174 4.66 19.81 -13.02
C ARG A 174 3.28 19.65 -12.35
N MET A 175 2.50 18.67 -12.79
CA MET A 175 1.32 18.20 -12.06
C MET A 175 1.78 17.31 -10.89
N LEU A 176 2.10 17.94 -9.75
CA LEU A 176 2.66 17.25 -8.60
C LEU A 176 1.54 16.53 -7.83
N MET A 177 1.52 15.20 -7.96
CA MET A 177 0.54 14.33 -7.32
C MET A 177 1.11 13.65 -6.08
N THR A 178 0.23 13.32 -5.14
CA THR A 178 0.58 12.62 -3.88
C THR A 178 1.16 11.23 -4.11
N THR A 179 0.92 10.64 -5.29
CA THR A 179 1.51 9.36 -5.70
C THR A 179 3.03 9.36 -5.69
N ALA A 180 3.69 10.53 -5.77
CA ALA A 180 5.13 10.65 -5.63
C ALA A 180 5.64 10.17 -4.26
N PHE A 181 4.84 10.27 -3.20
CA PHE A 181 5.23 9.78 -1.86
C PHE A 181 5.18 8.26 -1.73
N TRP A 182 4.45 7.56 -2.61
CA TRP A 182 4.21 6.12 -2.46
C TRP A 182 5.47 5.28 -2.56
N CYS A 183 6.49 5.79 -3.26
CA CYS A 183 7.80 5.15 -3.35
C CYS A 183 8.52 5.05 -1.99
N MET A 184 8.16 5.87 -1.01
CA MET A 184 8.68 5.76 0.36
C MET A 184 8.37 4.41 1.02
N ARG A 185 7.40 3.65 0.48
CA ARG A 185 7.11 2.29 0.96
C ARG A 185 8.19 1.27 0.62
N SER A 186 9.05 1.58 -0.34
CA SER A 186 10.21 0.77 -0.69
C SER A 186 11.26 0.83 0.44
N PRO A 187 11.74 -0.30 0.98
CA PRO A 187 12.93 -0.32 1.84
C PRO A 187 14.19 0.25 1.18
N HIS A 188 14.22 0.37 -0.16
CA HIS A 188 15.34 0.95 -0.89
C HIS A 188 15.23 2.47 -1.10
N PHE A 189 14.09 3.07 -0.80
CA PHE A 189 13.92 4.51 -0.94
C PHE A 189 14.87 5.25 0.01
N PRO A 190 15.69 6.20 -0.49
CA PRO A 190 16.62 6.93 0.35
C PRO A 190 15.94 7.70 1.48
N ASN A 191 16.33 7.41 2.73
CA ASN A 191 15.70 8.02 3.89
C ASN A 191 15.91 9.55 3.95
N GLU A 192 17.07 10.03 3.50
CA GLU A 192 17.37 11.45 3.40
C GLU A 192 16.47 12.18 2.39
N TYR A 193 16.03 11.49 1.34
CA TYR A 193 15.04 12.03 0.40
C TYR A 193 13.66 12.06 1.04
N ALA A 194 13.28 11.03 1.79
CA ALA A 194 12.00 10.97 2.49
C ALA A 194 11.86 12.15 3.46
N LYS A 195 12.86 12.36 4.33
CA LYS A 195 12.91 13.49 5.27
C LYS A 195 12.72 14.83 4.55
N ARG A 196 13.55 15.12 3.53
CA ARG A 196 13.50 16.38 2.79
C ARG A 196 12.15 16.59 2.10
N MET A 197 11.61 15.55 1.47
CA MET A 197 10.34 15.62 0.75
C MET A 197 9.16 15.82 1.69
N VAL A 198 9.11 15.14 2.83
CA VAL A 198 8.07 15.34 3.84
C VAL A 198 8.09 16.78 4.37
N HIS A 199 9.27 17.30 4.75
CA HIS A 199 9.37 18.67 5.25
C HIS A 199 9.02 19.73 4.19
N ALA A 200 9.49 19.55 2.94
CA ALA A 200 9.31 20.56 1.89
C ALA A 200 7.93 20.53 1.22
N TRP A 201 7.23 19.39 1.27
CA TRP A 201 5.99 19.19 0.50
C TRP A 201 4.84 18.63 1.33
N ALA A 202 5.04 17.64 2.20
CA ALA A 202 3.92 17.08 2.97
C ALA A 202 3.43 18.04 4.07
N LEU A 203 4.36 18.71 4.75
CA LEU A 203 4.05 19.63 5.86
C LEU A 203 3.76 21.07 5.41
N ASP A 204 4.07 21.40 4.16
CA ASP A 204 3.91 22.75 3.62
C ASP A 204 2.42 23.03 3.31
N ARG A 205 1.84 23.98 4.04
CA ARG A 205 0.44 24.42 3.91
C ARG A 205 0.19 25.43 2.80
N HIS A 206 1.24 26.01 2.22
CA HIS A 206 1.12 27.05 1.20
C HIS A 206 1.16 26.45 -0.21
N LYS A 207 2.23 25.72 -0.53
CA LYS A 207 2.45 25.10 -1.84
C LYS A 207 2.25 23.59 -1.85
N GLY A 208 2.38 22.95 -0.69
CA GLY A 208 2.48 21.49 -0.56
C GLY A 208 1.14 20.77 -0.56
N PHE A 209 1.13 19.60 0.10
CA PHE A 209 -0.01 18.68 0.16
C PHE A 209 -0.82 18.80 1.44
N TYR A 210 -0.42 19.69 2.36
CA TYR A 210 -1.21 19.98 3.55
C TYR A 210 -2.34 20.96 3.19
N GLY A 211 -3.54 20.42 2.98
CA GLY A 211 -4.75 21.19 2.74
C GLY A 211 -5.46 21.60 4.03
N ALA A 212 -6.78 21.44 4.08
CA ALA A 212 -7.54 21.51 5.31
C ALA A 212 -7.10 20.42 6.29
N PHE A 213 -6.85 19.22 5.74
CA PHE A 213 -6.15 18.12 6.37
C PHE A 213 -5.19 17.49 5.35
N PHE A 214 -4.42 16.48 5.75
CA PHE A 214 -3.47 15.80 4.90
C PHE A 214 -3.99 14.43 4.43
N PRO A 215 -3.59 13.94 3.25
CA PRO A 215 -3.02 14.67 2.12
C PRO A 215 -4.09 15.13 1.13
N LEU A 216 -3.88 16.30 0.52
CA LEU A 216 -4.48 16.59 -0.79
C LEU A 216 -3.99 15.58 -1.82
N ALA A 217 -4.76 15.26 -2.86
CA ALA A 217 -4.31 14.38 -3.95
C ALA A 217 -3.27 15.04 -4.88
N MET A 218 -3.27 16.37 -4.94
CA MET A 218 -2.38 17.20 -5.75
C MET A 218 -1.82 18.36 -4.90
N ALA A 219 -0.57 18.76 -5.13
CA ALA A 219 0.02 19.89 -4.41
C ALA A 219 -0.76 21.18 -4.69
N LYS A 220 -0.94 22.04 -3.68
CA LYS A 220 -1.64 23.34 -3.82
C LYS A 220 -1.04 24.20 -4.94
N GLN A 221 0.27 24.17 -5.11
CA GLN A 221 0.94 24.86 -6.22
C GLN A 221 0.43 24.36 -7.58
N SER A 222 0.35 23.06 -7.80
CA SER A 222 -0.14 22.47 -9.06
C SER A 222 -1.63 22.73 -9.26
N MET A 223 -2.44 22.76 -8.19
CA MET A 223 -3.87 23.07 -8.28
C MET A 223 -4.17 24.47 -8.85
N THR A 224 -3.21 25.39 -8.83
CA THR A 224 -3.36 26.70 -9.48
C THR A 224 -3.45 26.60 -11.01
N GLN A 225 -2.85 25.55 -11.58
CA GLN A 225 -2.73 25.30 -13.03
C GLN A 225 -3.67 24.18 -13.51
N PHE A 226 -3.89 23.13 -12.69
CA PHE A 226 -4.65 21.93 -13.08
C PHE A 226 -6.00 21.86 -12.35
N LYS A 227 -7.09 21.82 -13.13
CA LYS A 227 -8.48 21.98 -12.67
C LYS A 227 -9.48 21.18 -13.51
N SER A 228 -9.14 19.96 -13.93
CA SER A 228 -10.10 19.08 -14.60
C SER A 228 -11.26 18.67 -13.67
N GLN A 229 -12.32 18.07 -14.21
CA GLN A 229 -13.44 17.60 -13.37
C GLN A 229 -12.98 16.53 -12.36
N ASP A 230 -12.13 15.59 -12.80
CA ASP A 230 -11.57 14.55 -11.94
C ASP A 230 -10.68 15.15 -10.84
N ASP A 231 -9.85 16.13 -11.20
CA ASP A 231 -9.03 16.89 -10.26
C ASP A 231 -9.84 17.56 -9.14
N HIS A 232 -11.04 18.04 -9.48
CA HIS A 232 -11.97 18.67 -8.53
C HIS A 232 -12.71 17.63 -7.68
N ALA A 233 -13.05 16.48 -8.26
CA ALA A 233 -13.77 15.40 -7.60
C ALA A 233 -12.93 14.70 -6.52
N PHE A 234 -11.64 14.45 -6.82
CA PHE A 234 -10.73 13.71 -5.95
C PHE A 234 -9.71 14.64 -5.27
N GLY A 235 -10.20 15.59 -4.47
CA GLY A 235 -9.35 16.53 -3.72
C GLY A 235 -8.59 15.86 -2.58
N TYR A 236 -9.25 14.97 -1.84
CA TYR A 236 -8.68 14.11 -0.82
C TYR A 236 -9.23 12.70 -1.01
N THR A 237 -8.37 11.69 -1.03
CA THR A 237 -8.78 10.29 -1.13
C THR A 237 -8.11 9.44 -0.05
N PRO A 238 -8.74 8.37 0.42
CA PRO A 238 -8.26 7.65 1.59
C PRO A 238 -7.19 6.62 1.23
N ASP A 239 -7.18 6.14 -0.02
CA ASP A 239 -6.17 5.26 -0.58
C ASP A 239 -4.82 5.99 -0.77
N THR A 240 -4.85 7.21 -1.33
CA THR A 240 -3.64 8.05 -1.47
C THR A 240 -3.06 8.42 -0.11
N ALA A 241 -3.93 8.66 0.89
CA ALA A 241 -3.54 8.87 2.27
C ALA A 241 -2.85 7.63 2.86
N TYR A 242 -3.45 6.45 2.71
CA TYR A 242 -2.86 5.20 3.18
C TYR A 242 -1.46 4.97 2.61
N PHE A 243 -1.30 4.97 1.28
CA PHE A 243 0.01 4.69 0.68
C PHE A 243 1.09 5.70 1.08
N THR A 244 0.70 6.98 1.24
CA THR A 244 1.61 8.05 1.64
C THR A 244 2.05 7.91 3.09
N LEU A 245 1.10 7.70 4.00
CA LEU A 245 1.36 7.58 5.43
C LEU A 245 2.11 6.28 5.77
N ASP A 246 1.75 5.15 5.15
CA ASP A 246 2.51 3.88 5.24
C ASP A 246 3.96 4.08 4.80
N GLY A 247 4.18 4.83 3.71
CA GLY A 247 5.51 5.21 3.26
C GLY A 247 6.31 5.97 4.33
N MET A 248 5.70 6.94 5.01
CA MET A 248 6.36 7.70 6.08
C MET A 248 6.71 6.82 7.29
N PHE A 249 5.81 5.91 7.70
CA PHE A 249 6.10 4.95 8.77
C PHE A 249 7.27 4.02 8.40
N ARG A 250 7.27 3.47 7.18
CA ARG A 250 8.37 2.62 6.67
C ARG A 250 9.71 3.36 6.60
N GLN A 251 9.68 4.67 6.39
CA GLN A 251 10.86 5.54 6.44
C GLN A 251 11.21 6.05 7.84
N ARG A 252 10.60 5.49 8.90
CA ARG A 252 10.86 5.83 10.31
C ARG A 252 10.64 7.32 10.62
N LEU A 253 9.77 8.00 9.89
CA LEU A 253 9.37 9.38 10.14
C LEU A 253 8.24 9.42 11.17
N LYS A 254 8.44 8.74 12.32
CA LYS A 254 7.37 8.40 13.27
C LYS A 254 6.56 9.62 13.71
N LYS A 255 7.24 10.73 14.03
CA LYS A 255 6.58 11.95 14.49
C LYS A 255 5.64 12.50 13.42
N GLU A 256 6.16 12.77 12.23
CA GLU A 256 5.41 13.33 11.11
C GLU A 256 4.30 12.37 10.66
N ALA A 257 4.61 11.08 10.51
CA ALA A 257 3.65 10.05 10.10
C ALA A 257 2.47 9.98 11.07
N THR A 258 2.73 10.01 12.37
CA THR A 258 1.71 9.94 13.41
C THR A 258 0.84 11.20 13.45
N ASP A 259 1.45 12.39 13.45
CA ASP A 259 0.74 13.67 13.46
C ASP A 259 -0.18 13.78 12.23
N LEU A 260 0.32 13.42 11.04
CA LEU A 260 -0.45 13.46 9.79
C LEU A 260 -1.51 12.35 9.70
N THR A 261 -1.26 11.18 10.28
CA THR A 261 -2.24 10.08 10.34
C THR A 261 -3.43 10.47 11.19
N LEU A 262 -3.21 11.02 12.40
CA LEU A 262 -4.31 11.52 13.22
C LEU A 262 -5.06 12.67 12.56
N ASN A 263 -4.33 13.60 11.92
CA ASN A 263 -4.94 14.67 11.17
C ASN A 263 -5.88 14.13 10.07
N HIS A 264 -5.47 13.12 9.31
CA HIS A 264 -6.33 12.51 8.29
C HIS A 264 -7.56 11.83 8.91
N LEU A 265 -7.36 10.94 9.89
CA LEU A 265 -8.43 10.10 10.44
C LEU A 265 -9.55 10.92 11.10
N ILE A 266 -9.18 11.97 11.85
CA ILE A 266 -10.14 12.84 12.54
C ILE A 266 -11.03 13.61 11.56
N HIS A 267 -10.47 14.06 10.44
CA HIS A 267 -11.19 14.92 9.50
C HIS A 267 -11.90 14.15 8.38
N TYR A 268 -11.47 12.91 8.07
CA TYR A 268 -11.98 12.16 6.93
C TYR A 268 -13.18 11.26 7.26
N ASN A 269 -13.26 10.71 8.47
CA ASN A 269 -14.21 9.64 8.80
C ASN A 269 -15.37 10.04 9.72
N TYR A 270 -15.58 11.34 9.93
CA TYR A 270 -16.68 11.84 10.76
C TYR A 270 -17.34 13.05 10.10
N HIS A 271 -18.66 13.00 9.95
CA HIS A 271 -19.41 14.13 9.40
C HIS A 271 -19.85 15.08 10.54
N PRO A 272 -19.34 16.32 10.61
CA PRO A 272 -19.63 17.21 11.74
C PRO A 272 -21.11 17.61 11.83
N GLN A 273 -21.78 17.86 10.69
CA GLN A 273 -23.20 18.25 10.68
C GLN A 273 -24.13 17.07 10.99
N TRP A 274 -23.96 15.93 10.31
CA TRP A 274 -24.77 14.73 10.51
C TRP A 274 -24.46 14.02 11.84
N LYS A 275 -23.29 14.28 12.44
CA LYS A 275 -22.80 13.66 13.67
C LYS A 275 -22.74 12.13 13.60
N ILE A 276 -22.33 11.61 12.43
CA ILE A 276 -22.18 10.17 12.20
C ILE A 276 -20.80 9.83 11.63
N PRO A 277 -20.29 8.62 11.90
CA PRO A 277 -19.14 8.07 11.18
C PRO A 277 -19.46 7.89 9.70
N MET A 278 -18.44 8.09 8.87
CA MET A 278 -18.53 7.88 7.43
C MET A 278 -17.19 7.39 6.85
N ALA A 279 -17.22 6.89 5.62
CA ALA A 279 -16.04 6.44 4.88
C ALA A 279 -16.19 6.83 3.40
N PRO A 280 -16.12 8.13 3.07
CA PRO A 280 -16.36 8.58 1.71
C PRO A 280 -15.27 8.13 0.74
N GLU A 281 -15.66 7.94 -0.51
CA GLU A 281 -14.75 7.64 -1.62
C GLU A 281 -13.74 8.78 -1.82
N ALA A 282 -14.22 10.02 -1.77
CA ALA A 282 -13.38 11.20 -1.78
C ALA A 282 -14.06 12.40 -1.11
N TYR A 283 -13.23 13.38 -0.75
CA TYR A 283 -13.67 14.77 -0.63
C TYR A 283 -13.20 15.54 -1.86
N ARG A 284 -14.06 16.40 -2.39
CA ARG A 284 -13.68 17.39 -3.39
C ARG A 284 -12.70 18.41 -2.80
N ARG A 285 -12.06 19.20 -3.67
CA ARG A 285 -11.13 20.27 -3.23
C ARG A 285 -11.78 21.30 -2.29
N ASP A 286 -13.08 21.52 -2.42
CA ASP A 286 -13.88 22.41 -1.58
C ASP A 286 -14.44 21.74 -0.30
N LEU A 287 -14.01 20.49 -0.02
CA LEU A 287 -14.43 19.67 1.12
C LEU A 287 -15.88 19.16 1.07
N SER A 288 -16.57 19.32 -0.07
CA SER A 288 -17.83 18.61 -0.28
C SER A 288 -17.58 17.12 -0.57
N LEU A 289 -18.57 16.27 -0.26
CA LEU A 289 -18.47 14.83 -0.45
C LEU A 289 -18.54 14.45 -1.94
N PHE A 290 -17.81 13.41 -2.31
CA PHE A 290 -17.86 12.81 -3.63
C PHE A 290 -17.91 11.27 -3.55
N GLY A 291 -18.66 10.65 -4.47
CA GLY A 291 -18.78 9.19 -4.57
C GLY A 291 -19.61 8.57 -3.45
N ASP A 292 -19.35 7.30 -3.15
CA ASP A 292 -20.02 6.55 -2.07
C ASP A 292 -19.52 7.01 -0.68
N GLN A 293 -20.42 7.21 0.28
CA GLN A 293 -20.10 7.60 1.67
C GLN A 293 -19.64 6.43 2.54
N TYR A 294 -19.67 5.21 2.01
CA TYR A 294 -19.20 3.97 2.64
C TYR A 294 -18.29 3.15 1.70
N SER A 295 -17.40 3.85 1.02
CA SER A 295 -16.47 3.29 0.04
C SER A 295 -15.38 2.42 0.67
N ASN A 296 -15.15 1.28 0.02
CA ASN A 296 -14.08 0.33 0.34
C ASN A 296 -12.67 0.91 0.15
N PHE A 297 -12.49 2.06 -0.52
CA PHE A 297 -11.20 2.76 -0.61
C PHE A 297 -10.60 3.07 0.77
N ASN A 298 -11.45 3.19 1.79
CA ASN A 298 -11.04 3.50 3.15
C ASN A 298 -10.34 2.33 3.86
N ALA A 299 -10.42 1.10 3.36
CA ALA A 299 -9.94 -0.08 4.08
C ALA A 299 -8.44 -0.04 4.38
N GLY A 300 -7.63 0.55 3.50
CA GLY A 300 -6.19 0.71 3.73
C GLY A 300 -5.88 1.48 5.02
N LYS A 301 -6.76 2.37 5.48
CA LYS A 301 -6.55 3.13 6.73
C LYS A 301 -6.59 2.27 7.98
N ILE A 302 -7.18 1.08 7.94
CA ILE A 302 -7.09 0.09 9.02
C ILE A 302 -5.62 -0.27 9.27
N LEU A 303 -4.83 -0.38 8.20
CA LEU A 303 -3.41 -0.70 8.29
C LEU A 303 -2.59 0.43 8.92
N LEU A 304 -3.06 1.68 8.87
CA LEU A 304 -2.39 2.77 9.58
C LEU A 304 -2.49 2.60 11.11
N TYR A 305 -3.56 2.00 11.62
CA TYR A 305 -3.62 1.65 13.04
C TYR A 305 -2.72 0.46 13.37
N LEU A 306 -2.78 -0.61 12.56
CA LEU A 306 -2.09 -1.88 12.82
C LEU A 306 -0.58 -1.82 12.51
N GLU A 307 -0.23 -1.47 11.28
CA GLU A 307 1.16 -1.48 10.79
C GLU A 307 1.85 -0.13 11.01
N GLY A 308 1.09 0.98 11.05
CA GLY A 308 1.63 2.33 11.27
C GLY A 308 1.81 2.66 12.76
N LEU A 309 0.72 3.03 13.43
CA LEU A 309 0.71 3.50 14.82
C LEU A 309 1.17 2.43 15.81
N ALA A 310 0.66 1.20 15.66
CA ALA A 310 1.06 0.08 16.50
C ALA A 310 2.37 -0.57 16.05
N GLY A 311 2.80 -0.33 14.81
CA GLY A 311 4.04 -0.85 14.26
C GLY A 311 4.10 -2.36 14.21
N LEU A 312 2.97 -3.04 13.96
CA LEU A 312 2.89 -4.49 14.04
C LEU A 312 3.40 -5.18 12.77
N TYR A 313 4.32 -6.12 12.97
CA TYR A 313 4.75 -7.07 11.95
C TYR A 313 4.80 -8.47 12.57
N TYR A 314 4.21 -9.49 11.95
CA TYR A 314 4.41 -10.86 12.42
C TYR A 314 4.54 -11.85 11.27
N SER A 315 5.18 -12.97 11.57
CA SER A 315 5.37 -14.06 10.62
C SER A 315 5.18 -15.38 11.37
N ILE A 316 4.18 -16.17 10.95
CA ILE A 316 3.97 -17.54 11.40
C ILE A 316 5.11 -18.45 10.95
N PRO A 317 5.58 -18.41 9.68
CA PRO A 317 6.75 -19.17 9.25
C PRO A 317 8.00 -18.89 10.10
N ASP A 318 8.27 -17.62 10.39
CA ASP A 318 9.47 -17.21 11.16
C ASP A 318 9.24 -17.25 12.67
N LYS A 319 8.01 -17.55 13.12
CA LYS A 319 7.58 -17.58 14.52
C LYS A 319 8.00 -16.33 15.30
N GLN A 320 7.72 -15.15 14.76
CA GLN A 320 8.14 -13.88 15.37
C GLN A 320 7.02 -12.83 15.29
N LEU A 321 6.90 -12.05 16.38
CA LEU A 321 6.14 -10.81 16.43
C LEU A 321 7.11 -9.65 16.68
N THR A 322 7.13 -8.67 15.78
CA THR A 322 7.96 -7.47 15.86
C THR A 322 7.07 -6.25 16.01
N LEU A 323 7.42 -5.38 16.95
CA LEU A 323 6.71 -4.14 17.27
C LEU A 323 7.65 -2.97 17.00
N GLN A 324 7.19 -1.99 16.22
CA GLN A 324 7.87 -0.71 16.07
C GLN A 324 6.91 0.45 16.42
N PRO A 325 6.63 0.65 17.71
CA PRO A 325 5.55 1.52 18.15
C PRO A 325 5.72 2.97 17.69
N ALA A 326 4.61 3.60 17.33
CA ALA A 326 4.48 5.01 17.01
C ALA A 326 3.21 5.58 17.67
N LEU A 327 3.10 5.44 19.00
CA LEU A 327 1.96 5.93 19.77
C LEU A 327 1.85 7.47 19.61
N PRO A 328 0.69 8.00 19.16
CA PRO A 328 0.50 9.43 19.09
C PRO A 328 0.61 10.11 20.45
N LYS A 329 1.24 11.29 20.48
CA LYS A 329 1.32 12.12 21.70
C LYS A 329 -0.04 12.56 22.24
N ALA A 330 -1.06 12.57 21.39
CA ALA A 330 -2.42 12.91 21.78
C ALA A 330 -3.15 11.78 22.52
N TRP A 331 -2.57 10.57 22.57
CA TRP A 331 -3.19 9.39 23.18
C TRP A 331 -2.36 8.93 24.36
N ASP A 332 -2.98 8.85 25.54
CA ASP A 332 -2.33 8.33 26.75
C ASP A 332 -1.96 6.85 26.62
N TRP A 333 -2.75 6.09 25.87
CA TRP A 333 -2.56 4.67 25.63
C TRP A 333 -3.29 4.21 24.35
N MET A 334 -2.89 3.05 23.85
CA MET A 334 -3.59 2.30 22.80
C MET A 334 -3.52 0.81 23.12
N GLU A 335 -4.56 0.04 22.83
CA GLU A 335 -4.54 -1.42 22.98
C GLU A 335 -5.06 -2.10 21.71
N LEU A 336 -4.38 -3.19 21.33
CA LEU A 336 -4.80 -4.07 20.26
C LEU A 336 -4.94 -5.50 20.75
N ARG A 337 -5.96 -6.19 20.23
CA ARG A 337 -6.21 -7.62 20.48
C ARG A 337 -6.42 -8.32 19.15
N LEU A 338 -5.53 -9.25 18.82
CA LEU A 338 -5.52 -9.91 17.52
C LEU A 338 -5.29 -11.42 17.70
N PRO A 339 -5.95 -12.28 16.90
CA PRO A 339 -5.68 -13.71 16.92
C PRO A 339 -4.42 -14.01 16.08
N ILE A 340 -3.27 -14.20 16.72
CA ILE A 340 -2.01 -14.59 16.06
C ILE A 340 -1.85 -16.10 16.21
N ALA A 341 -1.68 -16.81 15.10
CA ALA A 341 -1.56 -18.28 15.08
C ALA A 341 -2.64 -19.00 15.92
N GLY A 342 -3.87 -18.48 15.91
CA GLY A 342 -5.00 -19.04 16.66
C GLY A 342 -5.06 -18.67 18.15
N GLN A 343 -4.10 -17.92 18.68
CA GLN A 343 -4.07 -17.44 20.06
C GLN A 343 -4.36 -15.94 20.14
N TRP A 344 -5.16 -15.52 21.11
CA TRP A 344 -5.44 -14.10 21.35
C TRP A 344 -4.22 -13.43 21.97
N THR A 345 -3.57 -12.58 21.18
CA THR A 345 -2.47 -11.73 21.62
C THR A 345 -3.00 -10.33 21.93
N GLN A 346 -2.72 -9.84 23.13
CA GLN A 346 -3.01 -8.48 23.56
C GLN A 346 -1.71 -7.68 23.64
N ILE A 347 -1.75 -6.46 23.12
CA ILE A 347 -0.62 -5.55 23.06
C ILE A 347 -1.09 -4.18 23.54
N SER A 348 -0.53 -3.71 24.64
CA SER A 348 -0.84 -2.43 25.25
C SER A 348 0.33 -1.47 25.08
N TYR A 349 0.05 -0.28 24.59
CA TYR A 349 1.02 0.77 24.29
C TYR A 349 0.79 1.95 25.22
N ARG A 350 1.87 2.41 25.85
CA ARG A 350 1.95 3.66 26.61
C ARG A 350 3.25 4.39 26.24
N HIS A 351 3.39 5.64 26.65
CA HIS A 351 4.61 6.41 26.37
C HIS A 351 5.86 5.88 27.09
N ASP A 352 5.69 5.14 28.18
CA ASP A 352 6.77 4.54 28.97
C ASP A 352 7.11 3.10 28.55
N GLY A 353 6.33 2.48 27.66
CA GLY A 353 6.65 1.15 27.14
C GLY A 353 5.49 0.42 26.48
N VAL A 354 5.79 -0.81 26.06
CA VAL A 354 4.83 -1.73 25.45
C VAL A 354 4.76 -3.02 26.25
N GLN A 355 3.55 -3.47 26.52
CA GLN A 355 3.28 -4.72 27.23
C GLN A 355 2.55 -5.69 26.31
N THR A 356 2.99 -6.94 26.29
CA THR A 356 2.39 -8.01 25.49
C THR A 356 2.00 -9.20 26.35
N SER A 357 0.82 -9.76 26.10
CA SER A 357 0.36 -10.99 26.76
C SER A 357 -0.35 -11.90 25.76
N GLY A 358 -0.22 -13.22 25.95
CA GLY A 358 -0.88 -14.22 25.10
C GLY A 358 -0.30 -14.33 23.68
N SER A 359 0.91 -13.80 23.43
CA SER A 359 1.58 -14.03 22.16
C SER A 359 2.12 -15.46 22.08
N PRO A 360 1.86 -16.20 20.99
CA PRO A 360 2.46 -17.51 20.77
C PRO A 360 3.94 -17.41 20.32
N PHE A 361 4.44 -16.20 20.06
CA PHE A 361 5.76 -15.96 19.49
C PHE A 361 6.62 -15.06 20.40
N PRO A 362 7.95 -15.19 20.33
CA PRO A 362 8.85 -14.16 20.85
C PRO A 362 8.50 -12.78 20.30
N VAL A 363 8.47 -11.80 21.20
CA VAL A 363 8.18 -10.41 20.88
C VAL A 363 9.50 -9.63 20.81
N VAL A 364 9.73 -8.96 19.69
CA VAL A 364 10.86 -8.05 19.48
C VAL A 364 10.32 -6.63 19.39
N VAL A 365 10.78 -5.73 20.26
CA VAL A 365 10.44 -4.31 20.20
C VAL A 365 11.63 -3.55 19.59
N LEU A 366 11.37 -2.82 18.50
CA LEU A 366 12.34 -1.99 17.80
C LEU A 366 12.08 -0.52 18.09
N GLU A 367 13.16 0.24 18.24
CA GLU A 367 13.13 1.70 18.45
C GLU A 367 12.77 2.50 17.20
#